data_AF-A0A1Q3L962-F1
#
_entry.id   AF-A0A1Q3L962-F1
#
_cell.length_a   1.000
_cell.length_b   1.000
_cell.length_c   1.000
_cell.angle_alpha   90.00
_cell.angle_beta   90.00
_cell.angle_gamma   90.00
#
_symmetry.space_group_name_H-M   'P 1'
#
loop_
_entity.id
_entity.type
_entity.pdbx_description
1 polymer ?
#
loop_
_entity_poly.entity_id
_entity_poly.type
_entity_poly.pdbx_seq_one_letter_code
_entity_poly.pdbx_strand_id
1 'polypeptide(L)'
;MGNTKDAYGKPVFDDVYGFPQDAQDNADFADEFANVRRGTSVERQALASGKRRDGMLFVESDTGMVYVSRAGGAWQRVAGPLRFGGGRVSVATDANGIVSVTHGMGAAPSAVTAVVAMDSPVIGNVLKAEVGNITSTAFEVRIRRGDTGWAPFAGNPVVFYWTAIA
;
A
#
# COMPACT_ATOMS: atom_id res chain seq x y z
N MET A 1 4.16 -8.75 43.01
CA MET A 1 3.95 -8.86 41.57
C MET A 1 5.06 -8.07 40.92
N GLY A 2 6.15 -8.75 40.63
CA GLY A 2 7.41 -8.13 40.24
C GLY A 2 7.29 -7.16 39.07
N ASN A 3 7.88 -5.98 39.27
CA ASN A 3 8.01 -4.87 38.32
C ASN A 3 9.13 -5.08 37.28
N THR A 4 9.75 -6.25 37.26
CA THR A 4 10.87 -6.56 36.38
C THR A 4 10.35 -7.31 35.15
N LYS A 5 10.68 -6.79 33.97
CA LYS A 5 10.50 -7.52 32.72
C LYS A 5 11.65 -8.54 32.58
N ASP A 6 11.36 -9.74 32.07
CA ASP A 6 12.40 -10.67 31.66
C ASP A 6 13.21 -10.10 30.48
N ALA A 7 14.22 -10.83 29.99
CA ALA A 7 15.10 -10.46 28.86
C ALA A 7 14.38 -10.25 27.50
N TYR A 8 13.08 -10.07 27.56
CA TYR A 8 12.09 -10.68 26.71
C TYR A 8 10.77 -9.89 26.81
N GLY A 9 10.69 -8.88 27.70
CA GLY A 9 9.59 -7.91 27.80
C GLY A 9 8.35 -8.42 28.53
N LYS A 10 8.36 -9.64 29.07
CA LYS A 10 7.26 -10.22 29.83
C LYS A 10 7.42 -9.90 31.33
N PRO A 11 6.36 -9.49 32.04
CA PRO A 11 6.36 -9.33 33.48
C PRO A 11 6.80 -10.63 34.13
N VAL A 12 7.82 -10.53 34.97
CA VAL A 12 8.23 -11.58 35.88
C VAL A 12 7.49 -11.33 37.18
N PHE A 13 6.46 -12.13 37.43
CA PHE A 13 5.72 -12.04 38.68
C PHE A 13 6.56 -12.59 39.82
N ASP A 14 7.02 -11.72 40.70
CA ASP A 14 7.34 -12.06 42.08
C ASP A 14 6.10 -12.04 42.99
N ASP A 15 6.22 -12.63 44.18
CA ASP A 15 5.17 -12.63 45.22
C ASP A 15 5.15 -11.34 46.07
N VAL A 16 5.83 -10.26 45.65
CA VAL A 16 5.98 -9.00 46.43
C VAL A 16 5.13 -7.89 45.82
N TYR A 17 4.00 -7.54 46.43
CA TYR A 17 3.04 -6.57 45.86
C TYR A 17 3.42 -5.10 46.14
N GLY A 18 3.70 -4.33 45.08
CA GLY A 18 4.20 -2.95 45.09
C GLY A 18 3.25 -1.91 44.48
N PHE A 19 1.99 -1.89 44.91
CA PHE A 19 1.00 -0.89 44.46
C PHE A 19 1.48 0.56 44.71
N PRO A 20 1.27 1.52 43.78
CA PRO A 20 0.52 1.43 42.52
C PRO A 20 1.34 1.02 41.30
N GLN A 21 2.66 0.88 41.43
CA GLN A 21 3.58 0.69 40.29
C GLN A 21 3.27 -0.60 39.51
N ASP A 22 3.02 -1.71 40.22
CA ASP A 22 2.65 -3.00 39.59
C ASP A 22 1.39 -2.91 38.71
N ALA A 23 0.43 -2.04 39.07
CA ALA A 23 -0.80 -1.87 38.30
C ALA A 23 -0.56 -1.05 37.03
N GLN A 24 0.29 -0.01 37.10
CA GLN A 24 0.70 0.77 35.95
C GLN A 24 1.53 -0.08 34.98
N ASP A 25 2.48 -0.86 35.48
CA ASP A 25 3.34 -1.70 34.65
C ASP A 25 2.57 -2.82 33.94
N ASN A 26 1.53 -3.37 34.58
CA ASN A 26 0.62 -4.33 33.96
C ASN A 26 -0.28 -3.67 32.88
N ALA A 27 -0.70 -2.43 33.09
CA ALA A 27 -1.44 -1.67 32.10
C ALA A 27 -0.55 -1.34 30.89
N ASP A 28 0.68 -0.88 31.13
CA ASP A 28 1.67 -0.58 30.10
C ASP A 28 2.08 -1.87 29.35
N PHE A 29 2.17 -3.00 30.04
CA PHE A 29 2.36 -4.30 29.40
C PHE A 29 1.17 -4.69 28.54
N ALA A 30 -0.06 -4.55 29.02
CA ALA A 30 -1.25 -4.84 28.22
C ALA A 30 -1.35 -3.95 26.97
N ASP A 31 -0.92 -2.68 27.08
CA ASP A 31 -0.81 -1.73 25.98
C ASP A 31 0.30 -2.11 24.98
N GLU A 32 1.50 -2.47 25.48
CA GLU A 32 2.62 -3.00 24.68
C GLU A 32 2.28 -4.36 24.02
N PHE A 33 1.34 -5.12 24.61
CA PHE A 33 0.77 -6.36 24.09
C PHE A 33 -0.47 -6.17 23.21
N ALA A 34 -0.80 -4.95 22.80
CA ALA A 34 -1.58 -4.78 21.59
C ALA A 34 -0.91 -5.60 20.48
N ASN A 35 -1.68 -6.42 19.75
CA ASN A 35 -1.19 -7.31 18.70
C ASN A 35 -0.59 -6.55 17.49
N VAL A 36 -0.08 -5.33 17.66
CA VAL A 36 0.46 -4.46 16.64
C VAL A 36 1.76 -3.84 17.15
N ARG A 37 2.88 -4.18 16.50
CA ARG A 37 4.19 -3.58 16.74
C ARG A 37 4.62 -2.74 15.54
N ARG A 38 5.44 -1.71 15.76
CA ARG A 38 6.10 -0.92 14.71
C ARG A 38 7.62 -0.99 14.88
N GLY A 39 8.36 -1.02 13.78
CA GLY A 39 9.83 -1.02 13.75
C GLY A 39 10.34 -1.17 12.32
N THR A 40 11.64 -1.29 12.10
CA THR A 40 12.25 -1.49 10.78
C THR A 40 12.13 -2.94 10.30
N SER A 41 12.40 -3.18 9.02
CA SER A 41 12.49 -4.52 8.43
C SER A 41 13.55 -5.40 9.09
N VAL A 42 14.66 -4.80 9.53
CA VAL A 42 15.73 -5.47 10.29
C VAL A 42 15.23 -5.89 11.68
N GLU A 43 14.56 -5.00 12.40
CA GLU A 43 14.00 -5.31 13.72
C GLU A 43 12.92 -6.40 13.66
N ARG A 44 12.08 -6.41 12.60
CA ARG A 44 11.11 -7.48 12.38
C ARG A 44 11.79 -8.84 12.20
N GLN A 45 12.85 -8.89 11.40
CA GLN A 45 13.58 -10.13 11.12
C GLN A 45 14.33 -10.63 12.36
N ALA A 46 14.90 -9.71 13.14
CA ALA A 46 15.61 -9.99 14.39
C ALA A 46 14.69 -10.45 15.53
N LEU A 47 13.38 -10.19 15.46
CA LEU A 47 12.44 -10.58 16.51
C LEU A 47 12.40 -12.10 16.67
N ALA A 48 12.88 -12.68 17.77
CA ALA A 48 12.93 -14.14 17.95
C ALA A 48 11.54 -14.80 17.83
N SER A 49 11.47 -16.05 17.37
CA SER A 49 10.19 -16.79 17.20
C SER A 49 9.39 -16.90 18.50
N GLY A 50 10.05 -17.08 19.65
CA GLY A 50 9.41 -17.07 20.97
C GLY A 50 8.80 -15.71 21.39
N LYS A 51 9.03 -14.66 20.61
CA LYS A 51 8.42 -13.33 20.75
C LYS A 51 7.29 -13.08 19.77
N ARG A 52 7.03 -14.02 18.87
CA ARG A 52 5.99 -13.92 17.84
C ARG A 52 4.79 -14.74 18.29
N ARG A 53 3.61 -14.12 18.29
CA ARG A 53 2.33 -14.81 18.47
C ARG A 53 1.65 -14.96 17.13
N ASP A 54 0.94 -16.06 16.94
CA ASP A 54 0.05 -16.18 15.77
C ASP A 54 -0.96 -15.02 15.78
N GLY A 55 -1.07 -14.32 14.65
CA GLY A 55 -1.90 -13.13 14.49
C GLY A 55 -1.26 -11.79 14.88
N MET A 56 -0.04 -11.77 15.40
CA MET A 56 0.66 -10.51 15.72
C MET A 56 1.00 -9.72 14.46
N LEU A 57 0.61 -8.46 14.40
CA LEU A 57 0.93 -7.52 13.34
C LEU A 57 2.25 -6.79 13.60
N PHE A 58 3.01 -6.57 12.53
CA PHE A 58 4.23 -5.76 12.53
C PHE A 58 4.18 -4.77 11.37
N VAL A 59 4.29 -3.49 11.66
CA VAL A 59 4.32 -2.40 10.68
C VAL A 59 5.78 -1.94 10.51
N GLU A 60 6.35 -2.21 9.34
CA GLU A 60 7.69 -1.75 8.96
C GLU A 60 7.69 -0.22 8.76
N SER A 61 8.51 0.50 9.52
CA SER A 61 8.63 1.97 9.46
C SER A 61 9.50 2.46 8.30
N ASP A 62 10.40 1.61 7.81
CA ASP A 62 11.34 1.87 6.71
C ASP A 62 10.72 1.55 5.34
N THR A 63 9.90 0.50 5.24
CA THR A 63 9.28 0.07 3.98
C THR A 63 7.79 0.41 3.89
N GLY A 64 7.13 0.71 5.02
CA GLY A 64 5.67 0.86 5.13
C GLY A 64 4.89 -0.45 4.98
N MET A 65 5.57 -1.60 4.93
CA MET A 65 4.93 -2.91 4.79
C MET A 65 4.34 -3.38 6.12
N VAL A 66 3.23 -4.11 6.06
CA VAL A 66 2.60 -4.73 7.23
C VAL A 66 2.70 -6.24 7.10
N TYR A 67 3.10 -6.90 8.18
CA TYR A 67 3.22 -8.35 8.28
C TYR A 67 2.35 -8.87 9.41
N VAL A 68 1.88 -10.10 9.28
CA VAL A 68 1.29 -10.89 10.35
C VAL A 68 2.21 -12.07 10.65
N SER A 69 2.41 -12.39 11.92
CA SER A 69 3.07 -13.64 12.29
C SER A 69 2.07 -14.79 12.22
N ARG A 70 2.47 -15.90 11.60
CA ARG A 70 1.69 -17.14 11.54
C ARG A 70 2.19 -18.18 12.54
N ALA A 71 1.33 -19.14 12.88
CA ALA A 71 1.71 -20.36 13.58
C ALA A 71 2.99 -20.97 12.97
N GLY A 72 4.01 -21.23 13.81
CA GLY A 72 5.35 -21.63 13.37
C GLY A 72 6.36 -20.47 13.26
N GLY A 73 5.93 -19.23 13.55
CA GLY A 73 6.81 -18.08 13.69
C GLY A 73 7.20 -17.38 12.38
N ALA A 74 6.63 -17.79 11.23
CA ALA A 74 6.89 -17.14 9.95
C ALA A 74 6.16 -15.77 9.87
N TRP A 75 6.79 -14.82 9.18
CA TRP A 75 6.16 -13.54 8.82
C TRP A 75 5.48 -13.66 7.47
N GLN A 76 4.19 -13.35 7.40
CA GLN A 76 3.45 -13.22 6.14
C GLN A 76 3.13 -11.74 5.91
N ARG A 77 3.47 -11.22 4.72
CA ARG A 77 3.07 -9.86 4.33
C ARG A 77 1.55 -9.81 4.16
N VAL A 78 0.90 -8.84 4.80
CA VAL A 78 -0.55 -8.61 4.72
C VAL A 78 -0.90 -7.31 4.00
N ALA A 79 -0.04 -6.29 4.07
CA ALA A 79 -0.20 -5.06 3.29
C ALA A 79 1.16 -4.50 2.89
N GLY A 80 1.19 -3.74 1.81
CA GLY A 80 2.33 -2.91 1.43
C GLY A 80 2.10 -1.43 1.73
N PRO A 81 3.12 -0.58 1.53
CA PRO A 81 2.89 0.87 1.55
C PRO A 81 1.87 1.21 0.47
N LEU A 82 0.78 1.90 0.82
CA LEU A 82 -0.12 2.47 -0.18
C LEU A 82 0.64 3.57 -0.92
N ARG A 83 0.84 3.38 -2.21
CA ARG A 83 1.50 4.34 -3.09
C ARG A 83 0.47 4.97 -3.99
N PHE A 84 0.37 6.29 -3.92
CA PHE A 84 -0.52 7.07 -4.75
C PHE A 84 0.27 7.71 -5.88
N GLY A 85 -0.17 7.49 -7.12
CA GLY A 85 0.33 8.15 -8.30
C GLY A 85 -0.77 8.96 -8.96
N GLY A 86 -0.41 10.04 -9.63
CA GLY A 86 -1.34 10.77 -10.47
C GLY A 86 -0.64 11.81 -11.31
N GLY A 87 -1.32 12.24 -12.37
CA GLY A 87 -0.77 13.25 -13.26
C GLY A 87 -1.73 13.63 -14.38
N ARG A 88 -1.33 14.67 -15.11
CA ARG A 88 -1.96 15.09 -16.36
C ARG A 88 -1.09 14.64 -17.52
N VAL A 89 -1.72 14.07 -18.53
CA VAL A 89 -1.07 13.65 -19.78
C VAL A 89 -1.65 14.46 -20.92
N SER A 90 -0.79 14.92 -21.84
CA SER A 90 -1.15 15.70 -23.03
C SER A 90 -0.27 15.25 -24.18
N VAL A 91 -0.76 14.30 -24.99
CA VAL A 91 0.03 13.62 -26.02
C VAL A 91 -0.89 13.13 -27.15
N ALA A 92 -0.32 12.78 -28.30
CA ALA A 92 -1.05 12.05 -29.33
C ALA A 92 -1.15 10.56 -28.98
N THR A 93 -2.29 9.96 -29.27
CA THR A 93 -2.47 8.51 -29.25
C THR A 93 -1.70 7.83 -30.39
N ASP A 94 -1.34 6.57 -30.22
CA ASP A 94 -0.75 5.75 -31.28
C ASP A 94 -1.79 5.34 -32.36
N ALA A 95 -1.36 4.49 -33.30
CA ALA A 95 -2.22 3.97 -34.37
C ALA A 95 -3.41 3.10 -33.88
N ASN A 96 -3.37 2.65 -32.63
CA ASN A 96 -4.41 1.86 -31.97
C ASN A 96 -5.19 2.67 -30.93
N GLY A 97 -5.00 3.99 -30.86
CA GLY A 97 -5.66 4.84 -29.87
C GLY A 97 -5.07 4.72 -28.45
N ILE A 98 -3.85 4.22 -28.30
CA ILE A 98 -3.22 3.92 -27.00
C ILE A 98 -2.21 5.01 -26.64
N VAL A 99 -2.18 5.35 -25.35
CA VAL A 99 -1.14 6.14 -24.70
C VAL A 99 -0.51 5.29 -23.60
N SER A 100 0.82 5.12 -23.63
CA SER A 100 1.56 4.50 -22.53
C SER A 100 1.96 5.57 -21.51
N VAL A 101 1.61 5.37 -20.25
CA VAL A 101 1.90 6.28 -19.14
C VAL A 101 2.90 5.64 -18.19
N THR A 102 4.13 6.14 -18.18
CA THR A 102 5.16 5.76 -17.22
C THR A 102 4.86 6.37 -15.85
N HIS A 103 5.00 5.58 -14.78
CA HIS A 103 4.80 6.02 -13.40
C HIS A 103 5.96 5.64 -12.46
N GLY A 104 6.18 6.44 -11.42
CA GLY A 104 7.25 6.25 -10.44
C GLY A 104 6.90 5.39 -9.23
N MET A 105 5.80 4.65 -9.24
CA MET A 105 5.29 3.98 -8.04
C MET A 105 6.14 2.79 -7.55
N GLY A 106 7.05 2.23 -8.36
CA GLY A 106 7.95 1.15 -7.94
C GLY A 106 7.26 -0.20 -7.69
N ALA A 107 5.96 -0.31 -7.97
CA ALA A 107 5.17 -1.54 -8.00
C ALA A 107 4.03 -1.35 -9.00
N ALA A 108 3.46 -2.46 -9.49
CA ALA A 108 2.33 -2.39 -10.40
C ALA A 108 1.08 -1.90 -9.64
N PRO A 109 0.37 -0.87 -10.13
CA PRO A 109 -0.88 -0.44 -9.54
C PRO A 109 -1.89 -1.58 -9.43
N SER A 110 -2.58 -1.64 -8.29
CA SER A 110 -3.77 -2.47 -8.08
C SER A 110 -5.03 -1.84 -8.70
N ALA A 111 -5.04 -0.51 -8.81
CA ALA A 111 -6.11 0.25 -9.43
C ALA A 111 -5.53 1.47 -10.15
N VAL A 112 -6.06 1.76 -11.33
CA VAL A 112 -5.78 2.97 -12.10
C VAL A 112 -7.11 3.50 -12.62
N THR A 113 -7.32 4.80 -12.52
CA THR A 113 -8.43 5.51 -13.17
C THR A 113 -7.85 6.56 -14.11
N ALA A 114 -8.42 6.67 -15.30
CA ALA A 114 -8.10 7.71 -16.26
C ALA A 114 -9.38 8.43 -16.68
N VAL A 115 -9.35 9.76 -16.74
CA VAL A 115 -10.49 10.61 -17.09
C VAL A 115 -10.05 11.62 -18.13
N VAL A 116 -10.71 11.62 -19.29
CA VAL A 116 -10.44 12.58 -20.36
C VAL A 116 -10.76 13.98 -19.85
N ALA A 117 -9.81 14.90 -20.05
CA ALA A 117 -9.95 16.27 -19.58
C ALA A 117 -10.87 17.07 -20.52
N MET A 118 -11.57 18.07 -19.96
CA MET A 118 -12.50 18.91 -20.72
C MET A 118 -11.79 19.80 -21.75
N ASP A 119 -10.50 20.09 -21.54
CA ASP A 119 -9.63 20.84 -22.44
C ASP A 119 -8.93 19.95 -23.49
N SER A 120 -9.32 18.68 -23.59
CA SER A 120 -8.91 17.83 -24.71
C SER A 120 -9.40 18.43 -26.04
N PRO A 121 -8.58 18.45 -27.11
CA PRO A 121 -8.95 19.04 -28.42
C PRO A 121 -10.24 18.47 -29.04
N VAL A 122 -10.59 17.24 -28.67
CA VAL A 122 -11.90 16.64 -28.96
C VAL A 122 -12.68 16.55 -27.65
N ILE A 123 -13.91 17.08 -27.67
CA ILE A 123 -14.80 17.20 -26.51
C ILE A 123 -14.86 15.87 -25.75
N GLY A 124 -14.47 15.90 -24.47
CA GLY A 124 -14.37 14.71 -23.61
C GLY A 124 -15.64 13.86 -23.51
N ASN A 125 -16.81 14.44 -23.80
CA ASN A 125 -18.12 13.76 -23.79
C ASN A 125 -18.26 12.68 -24.88
N VAL A 126 -17.39 12.73 -25.89
CA VAL A 126 -17.32 11.74 -26.98
C VAL A 126 -16.15 10.78 -26.78
N LEU A 127 -15.26 11.05 -25.82
CA LEU A 127 -14.08 10.23 -25.58
C LEU A 127 -14.22 9.42 -24.28
N LYS A 128 -13.79 8.17 -24.34
CA LYS A 128 -13.65 7.31 -23.15
C LYS A 128 -12.21 6.87 -23.01
N ALA A 129 -11.68 7.01 -21.80
CA ALA A 129 -10.41 6.43 -21.42
C ALA A 129 -10.64 5.06 -20.76
N GLU A 130 -9.95 4.04 -21.24
CA GLU A 130 -9.96 2.69 -20.69
C GLU A 130 -8.53 2.32 -20.30
N VAL A 131 -8.32 1.94 -19.04
CA VAL A 131 -7.01 1.45 -18.61
C VAL A 131 -6.78 0.06 -19.19
N GLY A 132 -5.63 -0.12 -19.83
CA GLY A 132 -5.18 -1.35 -20.46
C GLY A 132 -4.14 -2.08 -19.63
N ASN A 133 -3.09 -2.57 -20.29
CA ASN A 133 -2.01 -3.32 -19.66
C ASN A 133 -1.40 -2.51 -18.50
N ILE A 134 -1.17 -3.14 -17.33
CA ILE A 134 -0.57 -2.52 -16.15
C ILE A 134 0.69 -3.29 -15.78
N THR A 135 1.80 -2.57 -15.60
CA THR A 135 3.10 -3.12 -15.23
C THR A 135 3.66 -2.39 -14.02
N SER A 136 4.85 -2.78 -13.54
CA SER A 136 5.50 -2.13 -12.40
C SER A 136 6.00 -0.71 -12.68
N THR A 137 6.08 -0.31 -13.95
CA THR A 137 6.65 0.98 -14.36
C THR A 137 5.74 1.80 -15.26
N ALA A 138 4.71 1.19 -15.86
CA ALA A 138 3.80 1.88 -16.76
C ALA A 138 2.42 1.21 -16.81
N PHE A 139 1.43 1.95 -17.31
CA PHE A 139 0.15 1.41 -17.75
C PHE A 139 -0.28 2.01 -19.09
N GLU A 140 -1.14 1.31 -19.81
CA GLU A 140 -1.76 1.81 -21.03
C GLU A 140 -3.09 2.51 -20.73
N VAL A 141 -3.37 3.57 -21.48
CA VAL A 141 -4.70 4.19 -21.56
C VAL A 141 -5.14 4.14 -23.00
N ARG A 142 -6.22 3.40 -23.27
CA ARG A 142 -6.86 3.32 -24.58
C ARG A 142 -7.94 4.38 -24.66
N ILE A 143 -7.83 5.26 -25.64
CA ILE A 143 -8.80 6.31 -25.90
C ILE A 143 -9.70 5.85 -27.04
N ARG A 144 -11.00 5.80 -26.77
CA ARG A 144 -12.03 5.42 -27.74
C ARG A 144 -13.00 6.58 -27.97
N ARG A 145 -13.57 6.61 -29.17
CA ARG A 145 -14.51 7.65 -29.59
C ARG A 145 -15.93 7.07 -29.70
N GLY A 146 -16.89 7.65 -28.97
CA GLY A 146 -18.25 7.12 -28.82
C GLY A 146 -19.16 7.35 -30.03
N ASP A 147 -18.95 8.42 -30.78
CA ASP A 147 -19.70 8.74 -32.02
C ASP A 147 -19.32 7.83 -33.21
N THR A 148 -18.26 7.04 -33.10
CA THR A 148 -17.83 6.06 -34.10
C THR A 148 -17.98 4.62 -33.61
N GLY A 149 -18.88 4.37 -32.65
CA GLY A 149 -19.11 3.02 -32.13
C GLY A 149 -17.95 2.49 -31.30
N TRP A 150 -17.28 3.36 -30.54
CA TRP A 150 -16.13 3.03 -29.68
C TRP A 150 -14.89 2.57 -30.45
N ALA A 151 -14.71 3.08 -31.68
CA ALA A 151 -13.49 2.87 -32.45
C ALA A 151 -12.28 3.54 -31.76
N PRO A 152 -11.06 3.04 -32.01
CA PRO A 152 -9.83 3.66 -31.54
C PRO A 152 -9.72 5.13 -31.95
N PHE A 153 -9.42 6.01 -30.99
CA PHE A 153 -9.11 7.41 -31.28
C PHE A 153 -7.65 7.53 -31.70
N ALA A 154 -7.29 6.94 -32.84
CA ALA A 154 -5.90 6.74 -33.28
C ALA A 154 -5.25 8.01 -33.85
N GLY A 155 -3.97 8.24 -33.54
CA GLY A 155 -3.15 9.32 -34.13
C GLY A 155 -3.59 10.75 -33.80
N ASN A 156 -4.43 10.94 -32.78
CA ASN A 156 -5.02 12.24 -32.45
C ASN A 156 -4.55 12.73 -31.06
N PRO A 157 -4.40 14.05 -30.87
CA PRO A 157 -4.05 14.61 -29.57
C PRO A 157 -5.17 14.40 -28.55
N VAL A 158 -4.79 14.01 -27.33
CA VAL A 158 -5.69 13.81 -26.21
C VAL A 158 -5.08 14.41 -24.94
N VAL A 159 -5.95 14.91 -24.06
CA VAL A 159 -5.59 15.29 -22.70
C VAL A 159 -6.41 14.48 -21.71
N PHE A 160 -5.76 13.90 -20.70
CA PHE A 160 -6.45 13.19 -19.62
C PHE A 160 -5.70 13.30 -18.30
N TYR A 161 -6.44 13.13 -17.20
CA TYR A 161 -5.90 12.96 -15.86
C TYR A 161 -5.92 11.48 -15.50
N TRP A 162 -4.94 11.06 -14.70
CA TRP A 162 -4.92 9.72 -14.14
C TRP A 162 -4.62 9.75 -12.65
N THR A 163 -5.12 8.73 -11.96
CA THR A 163 -4.79 8.41 -10.57
C THR A 163 -4.56 6.91 -10.46
N ALA A 164 -3.66 6.49 -9.57
CA ALA A 164 -3.34 5.09 -9.36
C ALA A 164 -2.99 4.79 -7.90
N ILE A 165 -3.22 3.55 -7.50
CA ILE A 165 -2.92 3.02 -6.16
C ILE A 165 -2.14 1.71 -6.32
N ALA A 166 -0.95 1.62 -5.72
CA ALA A 166 -0.15 0.39 -5.59
C ALA A 166 0.07 0.02 -4.13
#